data_AF-A0A0P0VD47-F1
#
_entry.id   AF-A0A0P0VD47-F1
#
_cell.length_a   1.000
_cell.length_b   1.000
_cell.length_c   1.000
_cell.angle_alpha   90.00
_cell.angle_beta   90.00
_cell.angle_gamma   90.00
#
_symmetry.space_group_name_H-M   'P 1'
#
loop_
_entity.id
_entity.type
_entity.pdbx_description
1 polymer ?
#
loop_
_entity_poly.entity_id
_entity_poly.type
_entity_poly.pdbx_seq_one_letter_code
_entity_poly.pdbx_strand_id
1 'polypeptide(L)'
;MARKMSSTLQVLVVSCCSLLLLCAPAASAGDYPPTAKGLSYGFYQRSCPKAETIVRSFLKKAIRNDVGLAPGLIRLHFHDCFVQAIN
;
A
#
# COMPACT_ATOMS: atom_id res chain seq x y z
N MET A 1 23.13 -14.95 -43.21
CA MET A 1 24.02 -15.17 -42.05
C MET A 1 23.23 -14.92 -40.77
N ALA A 2 22.70 -15.96 -40.14
CA ALA A 2 22.14 -15.84 -38.78
C ALA A 2 23.31 -15.83 -37.78
N ARG A 3 23.55 -14.70 -37.11
CA ARG A 3 24.56 -14.63 -36.05
C ARG A 3 24.09 -15.53 -34.90
N LYS A 4 24.68 -16.71 -34.77
CA LYS A 4 24.47 -17.60 -33.62
C LYS A 4 24.98 -16.86 -32.39
N MET A 5 24.06 -16.42 -31.55
CA MET A 5 24.36 -15.67 -30.34
C MET A 5 25.27 -16.54 -29.45
N SER A 6 26.35 -15.99 -28.91
CA SER A 6 27.22 -16.75 -28.01
C SER A 6 26.40 -17.25 -26.81
N SER A 7 26.64 -18.49 -26.38
CA SER A 7 26.00 -19.07 -25.20
C SER A 7 26.15 -18.16 -23.97
N THR A 8 27.27 -17.42 -23.87
CA THR A 8 27.51 -16.45 -22.80
C THR A 8 26.56 -15.26 -22.84
N LEU A 9 26.20 -14.76 -24.03
CA LEU A 9 25.27 -13.64 -24.19
C LEU A 9 23.83 -14.06 -23.85
N GLN A 10 23.43 -15.28 -24.19
CA GLN A 10 22.12 -15.80 -23.79
C GLN A 10 22.01 -15.93 -22.26
N VAL A 11 23.04 -16.46 -21.60
CA VAL A 11 23.07 -16.59 -20.13
C VAL A 11 23.02 -15.23 -19.44
N LEU A 12 23.76 -14.23 -19.94
CA LEU A 12 23.75 -12.87 -19.40
C LEU A 12 22.37 -12.22 -19.52
N VAL A 13 21.71 -12.32 -20.68
CA VAL A 13 20.38 -11.76 -20.89
C VAL A 13 19.35 -12.41 -19.97
N VAL A 14 19.35 -13.75 -19.87
CA VAL A 14 18.43 -14.47 -18.97
C VAL A 14 18.69 -14.10 -17.51
N SER A 15 19.96 -14.01 -17.09
CA SER A 15 20.32 -13.58 -15.73
C SER A 15 19.84 -12.15 -15.45
N CYS A 16 20.06 -11.20 -16.35
CA CYS A 16 19.58 -9.83 -16.21
C CYS A 16 18.04 -9.75 -16.16
N CYS A 17 17.33 -10.47 -17.04
CA CYS A 17 15.86 -10.50 -17.02
C CYS A 17 15.33 -11.09 -15.71
N SER A 18 15.94 -12.17 -15.21
CA SER A 18 15.58 -12.76 -13.92
C SER A 18 15.84 -11.81 -12.75
N LEU A 19 16.97 -11.09 -12.74
CA LEU A 19 17.26 -10.07 -11.72
C LEU A 19 16.26 -8.90 -11.79
N LEU A 20 15.90 -8.45 -12.99
CA LEU A 20 14.90 -7.39 -13.19
C LEU A 20 13.51 -7.83 -12.72
N LEU A 21 13.10 -9.06 -13.02
CA LEU A 21 11.84 -9.65 -12.55
C LEU A 21 11.82 -9.83 -11.03
N LEU A 22 12.96 -10.19 -10.43
CA LEU A 22 13.09 -10.33 -8.97
C LEU A 22 13.06 -8.97 -8.25
N CYS A 23 13.54 -7.91 -8.91
CA CYS A 23 13.60 -6.56 -8.37
C CYS A 23 12.37 -5.71 -8.71
N ALA A 24 11.46 -6.20 -9.55
CA ALA A 24 10.20 -5.54 -9.78
C ALA A 24 9.41 -5.57 -8.46
N PRO A 25 9.12 -4.42 -7.83
CA PRO A 25 8.20 -4.41 -6.70
C PRO A 25 6.89 -4.99 -7.23
N ALA A 26 6.38 -6.02 -6.54
CA ALA A 26 5.00 -6.44 -6.73
C ALA A 26 4.12 -5.25 -6.35
N ALA A 27 3.84 -4.38 -7.33
CA ALA A 27 2.75 -3.45 -7.23
C ALA A 27 1.50 -4.34 -7.21
N SER A 28 1.11 -4.75 -6.00
CA SER A 28 -0.13 -5.44 -5.73
C SER A 28 -1.28 -4.46 -5.97
N ALA A 29 -1.48 -4.11 -7.22
CA ALA A 29 -2.63 -3.35 -7.70
C ALA A 29 -3.89 -4.24 -7.80
N GLY A 30 -3.83 -5.49 -7.30
CA GLY A 30 -4.80 -6.54 -7.60
C GLY A 30 -5.73 -6.99 -6.47
N ASP A 31 -5.51 -6.62 -5.20
CA ASP A 31 -6.24 -7.24 -4.06
C ASP A 31 -6.98 -6.26 -3.14
N TYR A 32 -7.14 -5.01 -3.56
CA TYR A 32 -7.93 -4.09 -2.76
C TYR A 32 -9.44 -4.30 -2.99
N PRO A 33 -10.27 -4.33 -1.92
CA PRO A 33 -11.71 -4.39 -2.08
C PRO A 33 -12.23 -3.15 -2.82
N PRO A 34 -13.41 -3.25 -3.48
CA PRO A 34 -13.99 -2.13 -4.21
C PRO A 34 -14.26 -0.95 -3.26
N THR A 35 -13.94 0.26 -3.72
CA THR A 35 -14.20 1.50 -2.99
C THR A 35 -15.53 2.13 -3.42
N ALA A 36 -16.15 2.93 -2.55
CA ALA A 36 -17.30 3.74 -2.92
C ALA A 36 -16.92 4.82 -3.96
N LYS A 37 -17.92 5.34 -4.68
CA LYS A 37 -17.72 6.40 -5.69
C LYS A 37 -17.02 7.61 -5.05
N GLY A 38 -15.91 8.04 -5.65
CA GLY A 38 -15.11 9.17 -5.17
C GLY A 38 -13.98 8.81 -4.20
N LEU A 39 -13.85 7.52 -3.80
CA LEU A 39 -12.78 7.04 -2.95
C LEU A 39 -11.77 6.21 -3.76
N SER A 40 -10.48 6.30 -3.41
CA SER A 40 -9.39 5.55 -4.04
C SER A 40 -8.26 5.26 -3.07
N TYR A 41 -7.62 4.10 -3.20
CA TYR A 41 -6.36 3.82 -2.51
C TYR A 41 -5.28 4.81 -2.98
N GLY A 42 -4.48 5.31 -2.03
CA GLY A 42 -3.45 6.30 -2.35
C GLY A 42 -4.00 7.69 -2.73
N PHE A 43 -5.22 8.05 -2.33
CA PHE A 43 -5.81 9.36 -2.59
C PHE A 43 -4.86 10.54 -2.26
N TYR A 44 -4.07 10.41 -1.19
CA TYR A 44 -3.12 11.44 -0.74
C TYR A 44 -1.72 11.35 -1.37
N GLN A 45 -1.46 10.44 -2.32
CA GLN A 45 -0.11 10.23 -2.86
C GLN A 45 0.52 11.50 -3.45
N ARG A 46 -0.27 12.40 -4.05
CA ARG A 46 0.24 13.65 -4.64
C ARG A 46 0.20 14.83 -3.67
N SER A 47 -0.89 14.97 -2.91
CA SER A 47 -1.11 16.12 -2.04
C SER A 47 -0.40 16.01 -0.70
N CYS A 48 -0.34 14.81 -0.12
CA CYS A 48 0.29 14.55 1.17
C CYS A 48 0.81 13.10 1.24
N PRO A 49 1.92 12.75 0.55
CA PRO A 49 2.41 11.38 0.44
C PRO A 49 2.78 10.73 1.78
N LYS A 50 2.96 11.52 2.83
CA LYS A 50 3.32 11.05 4.17
C LYS A 50 2.12 10.91 5.12
N ALA A 51 0.90 11.24 4.68
CA ALA A 51 -0.28 11.29 5.54
C ALA A 51 -0.47 10.00 6.36
N GLU A 52 -0.55 8.85 5.70
CA GLU A 52 -0.77 7.55 6.35
C GLU A 52 0.37 7.19 7.31
N THR A 53 1.62 7.45 6.91
CA THR A 53 2.81 7.19 7.73
C THR A 53 2.84 8.06 9.00
N ILE A 54 2.48 9.34 8.88
CA ILE A 54 2.42 10.27 10.01
C ILE A 54 1.36 9.80 11.01
N VAL A 55 0.13 9.51 10.55
CA VAL A 55 -0.96 9.02 11.39
C VAL A 55 -0.56 7.73 12.10
N ARG A 56 -0.01 6.75 11.37
CA ARG A 56 0.43 5.47 11.93
C ARG A 56 1.52 5.64 12.99
N SER A 57 2.52 6.48 12.72
CA SER A 57 3.63 6.74 13.66
C SER A 57 3.13 7.39 14.96
N PHE A 58 2.24 8.37 14.84
CA PHE A 58 1.64 9.05 15.99
C PHE A 58 0.79 8.07 16.82
N LEU A 59 -0.15 7.36 16.17
CA LEU A 59 -1.02 6.40 16.85
C LEU A 59 -0.22 5.28 17.52
N LYS A 60 0.83 4.76 16.87
CA LYS A 60 1.72 3.75 17.49
C LYS A 60 2.36 4.27 18.78
N LYS A 61 2.71 5.56 18.87
CA LYS A 61 3.26 6.15 20.10
C LYS A 61 2.17 6.37 21.15
N ALA A 62 1.04 6.94 20.75
CA ALA A 62 -0.08 7.22 21.65
C ALA A 62 -0.66 5.94 22.28
N ILE A 63 -0.91 4.91 21.46
CA ILE A 63 -1.46 3.62 21.92
C ILE A 63 -0.51 2.88 22.89
N ARG A 64 0.81 3.07 22.75
CA ARG A 64 1.77 2.51 23.72
C ARG A 64 1.68 3.18 25.09
N ASN A 65 1.29 4.45 25.13
CA ASN A 65 1.12 5.20 26.38
C ASN A 65 -0.26 4.94 27.00
N ASP A 66 -1.29 4.77 26.16
CA ASP A 66 -2.65 4.43 26.57
C ASP A 66 -3.27 3.42 25.59
N VAL A 67 -3.36 2.17 26.03
CA VAL A 67 -3.95 1.06 25.27
C VAL A 67 -5.45 1.27 24.99
N GLY A 68 -6.15 2.05 25.81
CA GLY A 68 -7.57 2.39 25.64
C GLY A 68 -7.86 3.24 24.40
N LEU A 69 -6.86 3.93 23.84
CA LEU A 69 -7.02 4.73 22.64
C LEU A 69 -7.36 3.89 21.41
N ALA A 70 -6.82 2.68 21.27
CA ALA A 70 -7.09 1.82 20.12
C ALA A 70 -8.59 1.48 19.98
N PRO A 71 -9.26 0.87 20.98
CA PRO A 71 -10.70 0.64 20.90
C PRO A 71 -11.51 1.95 20.90
N GLY A 72 -11.05 3.00 21.59
CA GLY A 72 -11.71 4.30 21.61
C GLY A 72 -11.81 4.95 20.21
N LEU A 73 -10.74 4.91 19.42
CA LEU A 73 -10.73 5.44 18.05
C LEU A 73 -11.66 4.67 17.10
N ILE A 74 -11.70 3.34 17.22
CA ILE A 74 -12.61 2.50 16.43
C ILE A 74 -14.06 2.83 16.79
N ARG A 75 -14.35 2.94 18.10
CA ARG A 75 -15.68 3.32 18.59
C ARG A 75 -16.06 4.72 18.10
N LEU A 76 -15.15 5.69 18.12
CA LEU A 76 -15.40 7.04 17.62
C LEU A 76 -15.77 7.03 16.14
N HIS A 77 -15.02 6.29 15.31
CA HIS A 77 -15.32 6.16 13.88
C HIS A 77 -16.69 5.52 13.64
N PHE A 78 -17.04 4.48 14.40
CA PHE A 78 -18.36 3.87 14.33
C PHE A 78 -19.47 4.85 14.73
N HIS A 79 -19.30 5.60 15.83
CA HIS A 79 -20.28 6.61 16.23
C HIS A 79 -20.44 7.71 15.17
N ASP A 80 -19.36 8.18 14.55
CA ASP A 80 -19.42 9.21 13.49
C ASP A 80 -20.23 8.74 12.27
N CYS A 81 -20.02 7.50 11.82
CA CYS A 81 -20.74 6.97 10.65
C CYS A 81 -22.22 6.67 10.94
N PHE A 82 -22.57 6.19 12.13
CA PHE A 82 -23.92 5.68 12.40
C PHE A 82 -24.89 6.71 12.98
N VAL A 83 -24.42 7.85 13.48
CA VAL A 83 -25.28 8.87 14.11
C VAL A 83 -26.30 9.49 13.14
N GLN A 84 -26.08 9.41 11.82
CA GLN A 84 -27.00 9.92 10.79
C GLN A 84 -27.74 8.83 10.00
N ALA A 85 -27.56 7.54 10.35
CA ALA A 85 -28.17 6.44 9.60
C ALA A 85 -29.56 6.02 10.13
N ILE A 86 -30.08 6.69 11.16
CA ILE A 86 -31.32 6.32 11.88
C ILE A 86 -32.37 7.46 11.84
N ASN A 87 -32.19 8.45 10.98
CA ASN A 87 -33.16 9.52 10.70
C ASN A 87 -33.47 9.63 9.21
#